data_AF-A0A3P7M3W9-F1
#
_entry.id   AF-A0A3P7M3W9-F1
#
_cell.length_a   1.000
_cell.length_b   1.000
_cell.length_c   1.000
_cell.angle_alpha   90.00
_cell.angle_beta   90.00
_cell.angle_gamma   90.00
#
_symmetry.space_group_name_H-M   'P 1'
#
loop_
_entity.id
_entity.type
_entity.pdbx_description
1 polymer ?
#
loop_
_entity_poly.entity_id
_entity_poly.type
_entity_poly.pdbx_seq_one_letter_code
_entity_poly.pdbx_strand_id
1 'polypeptide(L)'
;MWHARNLDFGQLFVWNIEAQSWDLTDTLKKVSVNLNFIRNGTVLFKGTTLAGHVGILTGMKPNAFSLSMNAKVQPDIKNIISWLNGEQPDIQFAMYFDRKLFEEANTFDEARKFIYDVPMLSGAYFILGGAKPGNQTFKNQAESAYGFF
;
A
#
# COMPACT_ATOMS: atom_id res chain seq x y z
N MET A 1 9.40 8.67 15.70
CA MET A 1 8.38 9.23 14.79
C MET A 1 7.13 8.37 14.90
N TRP A 2 5.96 8.98 14.80
CA TRP A 2 4.67 8.30 14.86
C TRP A 2 4.08 8.28 13.45
N HIS A 3 3.70 7.10 12.98
CA HIS A 3 3.04 6.92 11.68
C HIS A 3 1.74 6.17 11.93
N ALA A 4 0.62 6.86 11.71
CA ALA A 4 -0.72 6.34 11.88
C ALA A 4 -1.55 6.65 10.64
N ARG A 5 -2.58 5.84 10.38
CA ARG A 5 -3.50 6.02 9.25
C ARG A 5 -4.85 5.36 9.54
N ASN A 6 -5.91 5.85 8.91
CA ASN A 6 -7.22 5.18 8.84
C ASN A 6 -7.42 4.60 7.45
N LEU A 7 -7.81 3.32 7.34
CA LEU A 7 -8.05 2.65 6.06
C LEU A 7 -9.55 2.65 5.75
N ASP A 8 -9.97 3.57 4.89
CA ASP A 8 -11.37 3.74 4.50
C ASP A 8 -11.62 3.08 3.14
N PHE A 9 -12.51 2.08 3.10
CA PHE A 9 -12.91 1.40 1.88
C PHE A 9 -14.29 0.74 2.05
N GLY A 10 -15.06 0.67 0.96
CA GLY A 10 -16.37 0.00 0.94
C GLY A 10 -17.51 0.77 0.29
N GLN A 11 -17.30 2.05 -0.06
CA GLN A 11 -18.34 2.95 -0.60
C GLN A 11 -18.85 2.56 -2.00
N LEU A 12 -18.17 1.63 -2.68
CA LEU A 12 -18.54 1.15 -4.02
C LEU A 12 -19.59 0.01 -4.00
N PHE A 13 -20.03 -0.40 -2.82
CA PHE A 13 -20.94 -1.53 -2.61
C PHE A 13 -22.22 -1.10 -1.88
N VAL A 14 -23.06 -2.05 -1.48
CA VAL A 14 -24.40 -1.81 -0.92
C VAL A 14 -24.35 -0.93 0.33
N TRP A 15 -25.18 0.10 0.34
CA TRP A 15 -25.49 0.91 1.52
C TRP A 15 -26.59 0.24 2.33
N ASN A 16 -26.31 -0.03 3.60
CA ASN A 16 -27.27 -0.60 4.53
C ASN A 16 -28.01 0.53 5.26
N ILE A 17 -29.29 0.70 4.95
CA ILE A 17 -30.12 1.79 5.49
C ILE A 17 -30.36 1.62 6.99
N GLU A 18 -30.58 0.39 7.46
CA GLU A 18 -30.87 0.10 8.86
C GLU A 18 -29.62 0.29 9.74
N ALA A 19 -28.48 -0.23 9.30
CA ALA A 19 -27.22 -0.12 10.02
C ALA A 19 -26.51 1.23 9.82
N GLN A 20 -26.97 2.04 8.87
CA GLN A 20 -26.35 3.30 8.45
C GLN A 20 -24.84 3.13 8.15
N SER A 21 -24.51 2.05 7.43
CA SER A 21 -23.14 1.65 7.12
C SER A 21 -23.01 1.06 5.72
N TRP A 22 -21.78 0.95 5.24
CA TRP A 22 -21.47 0.23 4.00
C TRP A 22 -21.23 -1.25 4.33
N ASP A 23 -22.01 -2.15 3.72
CA ASP A 23 -21.94 -3.60 4.00
C ASP A 23 -20.54 -4.17 3.76
N LEU A 24 -19.84 -3.68 2.72
CA LEU A 24 -18.46 -4.10 2.46
C LEU A 24 -17.53 -3.63 3.58
N THR A 25 -17.66 -2.38 4.04
CA THR A 25 -16.85 -1.87 5.16
C THR A 25 -17.02 -2.75 6.40
N ASP A 26 -18.25 -3.16 6.72
CA ASP A 26 -18.52 -4.02 7.86
C ASP A 26 -18.01 -5.45 7.68
N THR A 27 -18.02 -5.95 6.46
CA THR A 27 -17.42 -7.24 6.12
C THR A 27 -15.89 -7.19 6.25
N LEU A 28 -15.26 -6.13 5.76
CA LEU A 28 -13.80 -5.95 5.80
C LEU A 28 -13.27 -5.83 7.23
N LYS A 29 -14.04 -5.21 8.15
CA LYS A 29 -13.69 -5.19 9.58
C LYS A 29 -13.52 -6.60 10.14
N LYS A 30 -14.40 -7.54 9.78
CA LYS A 30 -14.39 -8.93 10.30
C LYS A 30 -13.19 -9.74 9.81
N VAL A 31 -12.65 -9.38 8.64
CA VAL A 31 -11.49 -10.07 8.03
C VAL A 31 -10.20 -9.28 8.16
N SER A 32 -10.19 -8.17 8.90
CA SER A 32 -8.98 -7.40 9.16
C SER A 32 -8.07 -8.16 10.12
N VAL A 33 -6.81 -8.35 9.73
CA VAL A 33 -5.85 -9.14 10.49
C VAL A 33 -4.51 -8.43 10.59
N ASN A 34 -3.86 -8.58 11.75
CA ASN A 34 -2.47 -8.19 11.96
C ASN A 34 -1.58 -9.42 11.84
N LEU A 35 -0.53 -9.32 11.03
CA LEU A 35 0.36 -10.41 10.70
C LEU A 35 1.81 -10.05 11.05
N ASN A 36 2.53 -11.02 11.61
CA ASN A 36 3.99 -11.01 11.70
C ASN A 36 4.53 -11.86 10.55
N PHE A 37 5.27 -11.26 9.62
CA PHE A 37 5.95 -11.98 8.56
C PHE A 37 7.31 -12.42 9.07
N ILE A 38 7.54 -13.74 9.11
CA ILE A 38 8.73 -14.34 9.72
C ILE A 38 9.61 -14.95 8.64
N ARG A 39 10.91 -14.66 8.69
CA ARG A 39 11.94 -15.27 7.85
C ARG A 39 13.08 -15.72 8.76
N ASN A 40 13.51 -16.97 8.63
CA ASN A 40 14.58 -17.56 9.45
C ASN A 40 14.33 -17.40 10.96
N GLY A 41 13.09 -17.63 11.41
CA GLY A 41 12.71 -17.54 12.84
C GLY A 41 12.61 -16.12 13.41
N THR A 42 12.90 -15.07 12.62
CA THR A 42 12.83 -13.68 13.06
C THR A 42 11.72 -12.92 12.32
N VAL A 43 11.06 -12.00 13.02
CA VAL A 43 10.07 -11.10 12.40
C VAL A 43 10.80 -10.17 11.41
N LEU A 44 10.51 -10.35 10.13
CA LEU A 44 11.03 -9.53 9.06
C LEU A 44 10.28 -8.18 9.00
N PHE A 45 8.96 -8.23 9.04
CA PHE A 45 8.10 -7.04 9.12
C PHE A 45 6.73 -7.40 9.70
N LYS A 46 5.99 -6.38 10.10
CA LYS A 46 4.62 -6.49 10.60
C LYS A 46 3.69 -5.76 9.64
N GLY A 47 2.49 -6.28 9.45
CA GLY A 47 1.52 -5.66 8.56
C GLY A 47 0.09 -5.89 8.99
N THR A 48 -0.77 -4.96 8.60
CA THR A 48 -2.22 -5.10 8.64
C THR A 48 -2.72 -5.34 7.23
N THR A 49 -3.54 -6.36 7.06
CA THR A 49 -4.13 -6.75 5.78
C THR A 49 -5.52 -7.35 5.99
N LEU A 50 -6.11 -7.89 4.93
CA LEU A 50 -7.39 -8.58 4.95
C LEU A 50 -7.15 -10.08 4.76
N ALA A 51 -7.87 -10.95 5.45
CA ALA A 51 -7.77 -12.39 5.22
C ALA A 51 -8.15 -12.72 3.76
N GLY A 52 -7.26 -13.44 3.05
CA GLY A 52 -7.37 -13.71 1.62
C GLY A 52 -6.64 -12.69 0.71
N HIS A 53 -6.23 -11.54 1.25
CA HIS A 53 -5.38 -10.58 0.53
C HIS A 53 -3.90 -10.92 0.73
N VAL A 54 -3.21 -11.28 -0.37
CA VAL A 54 -1.80 -11.71 -0.32
C VAL A 54 -0.81 -10.56 -0.18
N GLY A 55 -1.26 -9.33 -0.42
CA GLY A 55 -0.52 -8.11 -0.17
C GLY A 55 -0.61 -7.62 1.26
N ILE A 56 -0.13 -6.40 1.50
CA ILE A 56 -0.36 -5.68 2.74
C ILE A 56 -0.90 -4.29 2.44
N LEU A 57 -1.63 -3.71 3.38
CA LEU A 57 -2.26 -2.39 3.21
C LEU A 57 -1.55 -1.32 4.05
N THR A 58 -0.95 -1.72 5.16
CA THR A 58 -0.14 -0.88 6.03
C THR A 58 0.85 -1.77 6.77
N GLY A 59 2.07 -1.31 6.97
CA GLY A 59 3.08 -2.12 7.63
C GLY A 59 4.25 -1.34 8.18
N MET A 60 5.08 -2.06 8.93
CA MET A 60 6.36 -1.55 9.42
C MET A 60 7.41 -2.65 9.49
N LYS A 61 8.64 -2.29 9.11
CA LYS A 61 9.84 -3.07 9.36
C LYS A 61 10.50 -2.55 10.63
N PRO A 62 10.59 -3.36 11.70
CA PRO A 62 11.15 -2.94 12.98
C PRO A 62 12.49 -2.23 12.81
N ASN A 63 12.64 -1.09 13.49
CA ASN A 63 13.86 -0.27 13.52
C ASN A 63 14.32 0.30 12.15
N ALA A 64 13.51 0.17 11.09
CA ALA A 64 13.87 0.65 9.76
C ALA A 64 12.88 1.70 9.23
N PHE A 65 11.70 1.27 8.82
CA PHE A 65 10.68 2.14 8.23
C PHE A 65 9.26 1.60 8.40
N SER A 66 8.29 2.44 8.08
CA SER A 66 6.85 2.17 8.07
C SER A 66 6.26 2.74 6.80
N LEU A 67 5.25 2.07 6.25
CA LEU A 67 4.61 2.44 4.99
C LEU A 67 3.11 2.34 5.14
N SER A 68 2.42 3.35 4.64
CA SER A 68 1.00 3.27 4.30
C SER A 68 0.79 3.78 2.89
N MET A 69 -0.24 3.22 2.23
CA MET A 69 -0.60 3.57 0.86
C MET A 69 -2.05 4.07 0.84
N ASN A 70 -2.28 5.13 0.07
CA ASN A 70 -3.61 5.58 -0.32
C ASN A 70 -3.84 5.38 -1.82
N ALA A 71 -5.03 4.91 -2.17
CA ALA A 71 -5.44 4.74 -3.55
C ALA A 71 -5.52 6.09 -4.26
N LYS A 72 -5.09 6.13 -5.53
CA LYS A 72 -5.41 7.21 -6.45
C LYS A 72 -6.60 6.79 -7.31
N VAL A 73 -7.67 7.59 -7.32
CA VAL A 73 -8.95 7.24 -7.98
C VAL A 73 -8.92 7.59 -9.47
N GLN A 74 -7.82 7.29 -10.15
CA GLN A 74 -7.66 7.52 -11.59
C GLN A 74 -7.10 6.24 -12.23
N PRO A 75 -7.93 5.46 -12.94
CA PRO A 75 -7.46 4.28 -13.64
C PRO A 75 -6.56 4.70 -14.81
N ASP A 76 -5.41 4.06 -14.94
CA ASP A 76 -4.53 4.22 -16.10
C ASP A 76 -4.88 3.13 -17.12
N ILE A 77 -5.92 3.40 -17.91
CA ILE A 77 -6.44 2.44 -18.90
C ILE A 77 -5.34 2.05 -19.91
N LYS A 78 -4.43 2.97 -20.24
CA LYS A 78 -3.32 2.70 -21.14
C LYS A 78 -2.38 1.65 -20.56
N ASN A 79 -1.97 1.81 -19.30
CA ASN A 79 -1.11 0.82 -18.64
C ASN A 79 -1.81 -0.54 -18.47
N ILE A 80 -3.12 -0.56 -18.23
CA ILE A 80 -3.90 -1.81 -18.17
C ILE A 80 -3.88 -2.53 -19.52
N ILE A 81 -4.13 -1.82 -20.63
CA ILE A 81 -4.10 -2.42 -21.97
C ILE A 81 -2.70 -2.91 -22.33
N SER A 82 -1.67 -2.10 -22.10
CA SER A 82 -0.28 -2.51 -22.34
C SER A 82 0.12 -3.73 -21.50
N TRP A 83 -0.33 -3.82 -20.24
CA TRP A 83 -0.10 -5.01 -19.42
C TRP A 83 -0.82 -6.25 -19.98
N LEU A 84 -2.10 -6.12 -20.37
CA LEU A 84 -2.85 -7.21 -21.00
C LEU A 84 -2.22 -7.70 -22.32
N ASN A 85 -1.62 -6.79 -23.09
CA ASN A 85 -0.89 -7.11 -24.32
C ASN A 85 0.53 -7.68 -24.07
N GLY A 86 0.99 -7.72 -22.82
CA GLY A 86 2.34 -8.18 -22.46
C GLY A 86 3.46 -7.18 -22.75
N GLU A 87 3.14 -5.91 -22.99
CA GLU A 87 4.12 -4.85 -23.32
C GLU A 87 4.86 -4.31 -22.09
N GLN A 88 4.27 -4.47 -20.90
CA GLN A 88 4.84 -4.03 -19.62
C GLN A 88 4.84 -5.17 -18.59
N PRO A 89 5.65 -6.24 -18.79
CA PRO A 89 5.63 -7.41 -17.92
C PRO A 89 6.09 -7.10 -16.47
N ASP A 90 6.90 -6.06 -16.30
CA ASP A 90 7.47 -5.69 -14.99
C ASP A 90 6.62 -4.68 -14.21
N ILE A 91 5.49 -4.25 -14.75
CA ILE A 91 4.62 -3.27 -14.10
C ILE A 91 4.07 -3.85 -12.79
N GLN A 92 4.11 -3.06 -11.72
CA GLN A 92 3.70 -3.52 -10.40
C GLN A 92 2.27 -3.10 -10.07
N PHE A 93 1.56 -3.99 -9.40
CA PHE A 93 0.27 -3.69 -8.79
C PHE A 93 0.55 -3.20 -7.37
N ALA A 94 0.01 -2.05 -7.00
CA ALA A 94 0.29 -1.44 -5.70
C ALA A 94 -0.02 -2.40 -4.52
N MET A 95 -1.09 -3.20 -4.66
CA MET A 95 -1.48 -4.23 -3.69
C MET A 95 -0.39 -5.28 -3.42
N TYR A 96 0.46 -5.61 -4.39
CA TYR A 96 1.55 -6.59 -4.23
C TYR A 96 2.89 -5.91 -3.96
N PHE A 97 3.09 -4.72 -4.53
CA PHE A 97 4.31 -3.94 -4.41
C PHE A 97 4.70 -3.69 -2.95
N ASP A 98 3.74 -3.30 -2.10
CA ASP A 98 4.03 -3.01 -0.69
C ASP A 98 4.69 -4.22 0.01
N ARG A 99 4.13 -5.41 -0.21
CA ARG A 99 4.69 -6.64 0.36
C ARG A 99 6.11 -6.89 -0.14
N LYS A 100 6.34 -6.79 -1.46
CA LYS A 100 7.67 -6.94 -2.06
C LYS A 100 8.68 -5.97 -1.44
N LEU A 101 8.29 -4.71 -1.28
CA LEU A 101 9.11 -3.68 -0.65
C LEU A 101 9.52 -4.06 0.77
N PHE A 102 8.60 -4.56 1.60
CA PHE A 102 8.96 -5.01 2.95
C PHE A 102 9.80 -6.29 2.99
N GLU A 103 9.66 -7.15 1.98
CA GLU A 103 10.44 -8.37 1.88
C GLU A 103 11.89 -8.11 1.44
N GLU A 104 12.13 -7.06 0.66
CA GLU A 104 13.42 -6.77 0.01
C GLU A 104 14.17 -5.57 0.60
N ALA A 105 13.51 -4.46 0.91
CA ALA A 105 14.17 -3.25 1.43
C ALA A 105 14.43 -3.35 2.93
N ASN A 106 15.64 -2.98 3.38
CA ASN A 106 16.07 -3.06 4.77
C ASN A 106 16.24 -1.69 5.42
N THR A 107 16.37 -0.63 4.63
CA THR A 107 16.54 0.74 5.12
C THR A 107 15.47 1.67 4.58
N PHE A 108 15.29 2.83 5.24
CA PHE A 108 14.40 3.88 4.75
C PHE A 108 14.79 4.37 3.35
N ASP A 109 16.09 4.56 3.09
CA ASP A 109 16.56 5.05 1.80
C ASP A 109 16.39 4.01 0.69
N GLU A 110 16.57 2.72 0.98
CA GLU A 110 16.24 1.62 0.06
C GLU A 110 14.76 1.58 -0.24
N ALA A 111 13.90 1.63 0.78
CA ALA A 111 12.45 1.64 0.61
C ALA A 111 11.99 2.86 -0.21
N ARG A 112 12.57 4.05 0.07
CA ARG A 112 12.35 5.24 -0.74
C ARG A 112 12.78 4.99 -2.18
N LYS A 113 13.99 4.49 -2.43
CA LYS A 113 14.46 4.21 -3.79
C LYS A 113 13.52 3.23 -4.53
N PHE A 114 13.07 2.18 -3.86
CA PHE A 114 12.10 1.22 -4.40
C PHE A 114 10.80 1.89 -4.85
N ILE A 115 10.23 2.75 -4.00
CA ILE A 115 9.04 3.55 -4.32
C ILE A 115 9.36 4.57 -5.42
N TYR A 116 10.60 5.03 -5.54
CA TYR A 116 10.95 6.03 -6.54
C TYR A 116 11.04 5.45 -7.95
N ASP A 117 11.58 4.24 -8.06
CA ASP A 117 11.95 3.60 -9.33
C ASP A 117 10.88 2.67 -9.91
N VAL A 118 9.92 2.22 -9.09
CA VAL A 118 8.95 1.20 -9.53
C VAL A 118 7.95 1.75 -10.57
N PRO A 119 7.76 1.08 -11.72
CA PRO A 119 6.65 1.34 -12.62
C PRO A 119 5.36 0.74 -12.03
N MET A 120 4.33 1.56 -11.84
CA MET A 120 3.08 1.15 -11.22
C MET A 120 1.95 1.10 -12.26
N LEU A 121 1.09 0.08 -12.17
CA LEU A 121 -0.05 -0.09 -13.07
C LEU A 121 -1.04 1.08 -12.97
N SER A 122 -1.26 1.58 -11.75
CA SER A 122 -2.06 2.77 -11.48
C SER A 122 -1.36 3.57 -10.38
N GLY A 123 -1.58 4.88 -10.37
CA GLY A 123 -0.95 5.76 -9.38
C GLY A 123 -1.35 5.41 -7.94
N ALA A 124 -0.48 5.75 -7.00
CA ALA A 124 -0.74 5.64 -5.57
C ALA A 124 0.01 6.73 -4.81
N TYR A 125 -0.47 7.03 -3.60
CA TYR A 125 0.27 7.86 -2.66
C TYR A 125 0.96 6.96 -1.65
N PHE A 126 2.28 7.08 -1.58
CA PHE A 126 3.10 6.37 -0.60
C PHE A 126 3.51 7.33 0.52
N ILE A 127 3.14 6.98 1.74
CA ILE A 127 3.54 7.68 2.95
C ILE A 127 4.59 6.80 3.62
N LEU A 128 5.86 7.22 3.58
CA LEU A 128 6.98 6.47 4.11
C LEU A 128 7.58 7.20 5.31
N GLY A 129 7.70 6.49 6.43
CA GLY A 129 8.35 7.00 7.63
C GLY A 129 9.52 6.13 8.08
N GLY A 130 10.69 6.72 8.35
CA GLY A 130 11.89 6.05 8.88
C GLY A 130 12.06 6.12 10.41
N ALA A 131 12.96 5.30 10.94
CA ALA A 131 13.22 5.21 12.37
C ALA A 131 13.99 6.42 12.96
N LYS A 132 14.72 7.18 12.14
CA LYS A 132 15.57 8.31 12.57
C LYS A 132 14.82 9.66 12.44
N PRO A 133 15.16 10.66 13.30
CA PRO A 133 14.67 12.03 13.11
C PRO A 133 14.97 12.54 11.69
N GLY A 134 14.00 13.20 11.06
CA GLY A 134 14.15 13.74 9.70
C GLY A 134 13.85 12.76 8.55
N ASN A 135 13.75 11.45 8.81
CA ASN A 135 13.42 10.46 7.77
C ASN A 135 11.91 10.33 7.56
N GLN A 136 11.30 11.31 6.88
CA GLN A 136 9.89 11.28 6.50
C GLN A 136 9.75 11.72 5.05
N THR A 137 9.04 10.95 4.23
CA THR A 137 8.79 11.30 2.83
C THR A 137 7.38 10.93 2.40
N PHE A 138 6.77 11.85 1.67
CA PHE A 138 5.53 11.62 0.92
C PHE A 138 5.89 11.60 -0.56
N LYS A 139 5.51 10.54 -1.29
CA LYS A 139 5.62 10.49 -2.75
C LYS A 139 4.24 10.36 -3.37
N ASN A 140 3.94 11.26 -4.29
CA ASN A 140 2.87 11.10 -5.28
C ASN A 140 3.48 10.42 -6.51
N GLN A 141 3.10 9.17 -6.78
CA GLN A 141 3.40 8.55 -8.07
C GLN A 141 2.32 8.95 -9.08
N ALA A 142 2.57 10.06 -9.77
CA ALA A 142 1.83 10.45 -10.96
C ALA A 142 2.85 10.85 -12.03
N GLU A 143 2.82 10.16 -13.17
CA GLU A 143 3.13 10.87 -14.41
C GLU A 143 2.03 11.92 -14.60
N SER A 144 2.44 13.19 -14.55
CA SER A 144 1.63 14.41 -14.70
C SER A 144 0.70 14.80 -13.54
N ALA A 145 0.63 16.12 -13.35
CA ALA A 145 0.22 16.85 -12.17
C ALA A 145 -1.22 16.62 -11.69
N TYR A 146 -1.40 16.78 -10.38
CA TYR A 146 -2.31 17.73 -9.70
C TYR A 146 -2.70 17.11 -8.36
N GLY A 147 -2.10 17.62 -7.28
CA GLY A 147 -2.49 17.30 -5.92
C GLY A 147 -3.62 18.22 -5.48
N PHE A 148 -4.56 17.69 -4.72
CA PHE A 148 -5.30 18.45 -3.73
C PHE A 148 -5.55 17.58 -2.50
N PHE A 149 -5.58 18.27 -1.37
CA PHE A 149 -5.74 17.81 0.00
C PHE A 149 -6.96 16.93 0.22
#